data_AF-A0A956CN47-F1
#
_entry.id   AF-A0A956CN47-F1
#
_cell.length_a   1.000
_cell.length_b   1.000
_cell.length_c   1.000
_cell.angle_alpha   90.00
_cell.angle_beta   90.00
_cell.angle_gamma   90.00
#
_symmetry.space_group_name_H-M   'P 1'
#
loop_
_entity.id
_entity.type
_entity.pdbx_description
1 polymer ?
#
loop_
_entity_poly.entity_id
_entity_poly.type
_entity_poly.pdbx_seq_one_letter_code
_entity_poly.pdbx_strand_id
1 'polypeptide(L)'
;VVIGSGERSLGAAFENLQLTAFIAPGMCAALYGAKLPCVVGKSMLFRRSELEAVGGLESVRDILCEDFILGRAYREHGYKVVLSPVTVTNVNEEISVERFLARHSRWLKLRAVIHWVGFVADLLSNPVALTFFAWVASGFQTGFGTLLLATAAFKTVLDSYYVHLFRGTPVRASLLVFAPIKDILMGLVWCYAVFSRSVRWRGRKLRFGKDSVLYADSRNVVVRMLGHLGIDAS
;
A
#
# COMPACT_ATOMS: atom_id res chain seq x y z
N VAL A 1 -7.17 -1.99 13.81
CA VAL A 1 -6.54 -2.36 12.50
C VAL A 1 -7.59 -2.31 11.39
N VAL A 2 -7.26 -2.03 10.13
CA VAL A 2 -8.26 -1.98 9.04
C VAL A 2 -8.32 -3.30 8.29
N ILE A 3 -9.52 -3.82 8.04
CA ILE A 3 -9.77 -5.03 7.25
C ILE A 3 -10.71 -4.73 6.07
N GLY A 4 -10.70 -5.56 5.03
CA GLY A 4 -11.61 -5.47 3.88
C GLY A 4 -12.66 -6.57 3.85
N SER A 5 -13.89 -6.25 3.42
CA SER A 5 -14.99 -7.22 3.28
C SER A 5 -15.95 -6.87 2.14
N GLY A 6 -16.85 -7.82 1.82
CA GLY A 6 -17.99 -7.60 0.93
C GLY A 6 -17.78 -8.00 -0.53
N GLU A 7 -16.69 -8.68 -0.88
CA GLU A 7 -16.30 -8.92 -2.27
C GLU A 7 -17.39 -9.62 -3.12
N ARG A 8 -17.85 -8.94 -4.18
CA ARG A 8 -18.75 -9.47 -5.22
C ARG A 8 -18.10 -9.55 -6.61
N SER A 9 -16.88 -9.03 -6.73
CA SER A 9 -16.10 -8.94 -7.98
C SER A 9 -14.64 -9.31 -7.72
N LEU A 10 -13.89 -9.66 -8.78
CA LEU A 10 -12.48 -10.04 -8.67
C LEU A 10 -11.61 -8.89 -8.10
N GLY A 11 -11.81 -7.66 -8.56
CA GLY A 11 -11.05 -6.52 -8.04
C GLY A 11 -11.39 -6.19 -6.58
N ALA A 12 -12.63 -6.44 -6.14
CA ALA A 12 -12.98 -6.33 -4.73
C ALA A 12 -12.34 -7.43 -3.88
N ALA A 13 -12.27 -8.67 -4.40
CA ALA A 13 -11.54 -9.74 -3.73
C ALA A 13 -10.05 -9.41 -3.58
N PHE A 14 -9.43 -8.84 -4.62
CA PHE A 14 -8.05 -8.38 -4.57
C PHE A 14 -7.84 -7.30 -3.50
N GLU A 15 -8.72 -6.29 -3.46
CA GLU A 15 -8.68 -5.24 -2.44
C GLU A 15 -8.81 -5.82 -1.02
N ASN A 16 -9.78 -6.71 -0.81
CA ASN A 16 -10.06 -7.27 0.50
C ASN A 16 -8.97 -8.23 0.98
N LEU A 17 -8.39 -9.03 0.08
CA LEU A 17 -7.19 -9.82 0.38
C LEU A 17 -6.00 -8.92 0.71
N GLN A 18 -5.78 -7.84 -0.06
CA GLN A 18 -4.68 -6.93 0.21
C GLN A 18 -4.83 -6.20 1.56
N LEU A 19 -6.03 -5.78 1.93
CA LEU A 19 -6.29 -5.16 3.23
C LEU A 19 -6.18 -6.15 4.39
N THR A 20 -6.84 -7.30 4.28
CA THR A 20 -7.03 -8.22 5.40
C THR A 20 -5.87 -9.22 5.56
N ALA A 21 -5.34 -9.77 4.46
CA ALA A 21 -4.32 -10.81 4.51
C ALA A 21 -2.88 -10.29 4.40
N PHE A 22 -2.68 -9.07 3.89
CA PHE A 22 -1.34 -8.47 3.76
C PHE A 22 -1.16 -7.27 4.70
N ILE A 23 -2.00 -6.23 4.57
CA ILE A 23 -1.81 -4.98 5.31
C ILE A 23 -2.07 -5.16 6.81
N ALA A 24 -3.20 -5.75 7.20
CA ALA A 24 -3.54 -5.94 8.61
C ALA A 24 -2.48 -6.72 9.41
N PRO A 25 -2.04 -7.94 8.99
CA PRO A 25 -0.96 -8.63 9.69
C PRO A 25 0.37 -7.88 9.60
N GLY A 26 0.68 -7.21 8.48
CA GLY A 26 1.88 -6.38 8.35
C GLY A 26 1.93 -5.21 9.35
N MET A 27 0.79 -4.56 9.60
CA MET A 27 0.67 -3.52 10.62
C MET A 27 0.93 -4.07 12.03
N CYS A 28 0.38 -5.25 12.34
CA CYS A 28 0.64 -5.93 13.60
C CYS A 28 2.13 -6.31 13.73
N ALA A 29 2.72 -6.90 12.69
CA ALA A 29 4.14 -7.29 12.69
C ALA A 29 5.06 -6.07 12.89
N ALA A 30 4.78 -4.95 12.22
CA ALA A 30 5.53 -3.71 12.41
C ALA A 30 5.41 -3.15 13.83
N LEU A 31 4.20 -3.18 14.42
CA LEU A 31 3.99 -2.72 15.79
C LEU A 31 4.69 -3.62 16.82
N TYR A 32 4.53 -4.94 16.71
CA TYR A 32 5.06 -5.86 17.73
C TYR A 32 6.56 -6.10 17.56
N GLY A 33 7.04 -6.25 16.32
CA GLY A 33 8.43 -6.56 15.98
C GLY A 33 9.36 -5.34 15.92
N ALA A 34 8.88 -4.20 15.41
CA ALA A 34 9.70 -3.00 15.23
C ALA A 34 9.28 -1.81 16.11
N LYS A 35 8.23 -1.94 16.92
CA LYS A 35 7.62 -0.83 17.69
C LYS A 35 7.27 0.37 16.81
N LEU A 36 6.93 0.11 15.54
CA LEU A 36 6.53 1.11 14.56
C LEU A 36 5.01 1.06 14.38
N PRO A 37 4.25 2.02 14.94
CA PRO A 37 2.83 2.09 14.69
C PRO A 37 2.58 2.53 13.24
N CYS A 38 2.06 1.62 12.43
CA CYS A 38 1.62 1.92 11.07
C CYS A 38 0.24 2.60 11.12
N VAL A 39 0.22 3.91 10.95
CA VAL A 39 -1.04 4.67 10.96
C VAL A 39 -1.78 4.51 9.62
N VAL A 40 -3.11 4.37 9.67
CA VAL A 40 -3.98 4.33 8.50
C VAL A 40 -5.18 5.25 8.74
N GLY A 41 -5.33 6.28 7.91
CA GLY A 41 -6.29 7.38 8.06
C GLY A 41 -7.77 7.02 7.91
N LYS A 42 -8.13 5.74 7.85
CA LYS A 42 -9.53 5.30 7.77
C LYS A 42 -10.28 5.44 9.09
N SER A 43 -9.58 5.39 10.22
CA SER A 43 -10.14 5.65 11.54
C SER A 43 -9.02 6.02 12.49
N MET A 44 -9.06 7.26 12.99
CA MET A 44 -8.07 7.83 13.89
C MET A 44 -8.80 8.61 14.99
N LEU A 45 -8.28 8.52 16.22
CA LEU A 45 -8.78 9.25 17.36
C LEU A 45 -7.64 10.05 17.98
N PHE A 46 -7.92 11.31 18.28
CA PHE A 46 -6.94 12.26 18.80
C PHE A 46 -7.49 12.95 20.04
N ARG A 47 -6.63 13.25 21.01
CA ARG A 47 -6.95 14.27 22.02
C ARG A 47 -6.84 15.63 21.35
N ARG A 48 -7.89 16.45 21.45
CA ARG A 48 -7.93 17.79 20.85
C ARG A 48 -6.71 18.64 21.23
N SER A 49 -6.34 18.67 22.51
CA SER A 49 -5.19 19.46 22.99
C SER A 49 -3.85 18.98 22.41
N GLU A 50 -3.68 17.67 22.19
CA GLU A 50 -2.47 17.12 21.56
C GLU A 50 -2.44 17.43 20.07
N LEU A 51 -3.61 17.39 19.40
CA LEU A 51 -3.73 17.72 17.99
C LEU A 51 -3.38 19.20 17.74
N GLU A 52 -3.88 20.09 18.59
CA GLU A 52 -3.55 21.52 18.55
C GLU A 52 -2.04 21.75 18.81
N ALA A 53 -1.44 21.02 19.76
CA ALA A 53 -0.02 21.12 20.06
C ALA A 53 0.89 20.69 18.89
N VAL A 54 0.48 19.71 18.07
CA VAL A 54 1.25 19.26 16.89
C VAL A 54 0.95 20.07 15.61
N GLY A 55 0.19 21.18 15.72
CA GLY A 55 -0.10 22.10 14.60
C GLY A 55 -1.49 21.95 13.97
N GLY A 56 -2.34 21.07 14.48
CA GLY A 56 -3.71 20.88 14.01
C GLY A 56 -3.82 20.21 12.63
N LEU A 57 -5.06 19.98 12.18
CA LEU A 57 -5.31 19.38 10.86
C LEU A 57 -4.91 20.29 9.69
N GLU A 58 -4.88 21.60 9.91
CA GLU A 58 -4.48 22.56 8.87
C GLU A 58 -3.03 22.33 8.41
N SER A 59 -2.15 21.88 9.31
CA SER A 59 -0.75 21.57 9.01
C SER A 59 -0.57 20.47 7.96
N VAL A 60 -1.58 19.62 7.76
CA VAL A 60 -1.54 18.47 6.84
C VAL A 60 -2.58 18.58 5.72
N ARG A 61 -3.23 19.73 5.54
CA ARG A 61 -4.30 19.93 4.55
C ARG A 61 -3.89 19.59 3.12
N ASP A 62 -2.65 19.92 2.75
CA ASP A 62 -2.12 19.77 1.40
C ASP A 62 -1.23 18.51 1.23
N ILE A 63 -1.28 17.61 2.23
CA ILE A 63 -0.50 16.37 2.30
C ILE A 63 -1.43 15.19 2.00
N LEU A 64 -1.04 14.28 1.10
CA LEU A 64 -1.87 13.10 0.76
C LEU A 64 -1.70 11.92 1.71
N CYS A 65 -0.58 11.85 2.43
CA CYS A 65 -0.37 10.88 3.49
C CYS A 65 -0.43 11.56 4.86
N GLU A 66 -1.50 12.32 5.09
CA GLU A 66 -1.71 13.12 6.29
C GLU A 66 -1.64 12.28 7.57
N ASP A 67 -2.13 11.03 7.49
CA ASP A 67 -2.15 10.07 8.57
C ASP A 67 -0.75 9.68 9.06
N PHE A 68 0.17 9.42 8.13
CA PHE A 68 1.56 9.10 8.42
C PHE A 68 2.30 10.31 8.99
N ILE A 69 2.09 11.50 8.42
CA ILE A 69 2.75 12.73 8.87
C ILE A 69 2.27 13.12 10.27
N LEU A 70 0.97 13.05 10.53
CA LEU A 70 0.42 13.25 11.88
C LEU A 70 0.98 12.21 12.86
N GLY A 71 1.00 10.92 12.48
CA GLY A 71 1.58 9.87 13.31
C GLY A 71 3.05 10.12 13.67
N ARG A 72 3.83 10.63 12.73
CA ARG A 72 5.23 11.04 12.96
C ARG A 72 5.31 12.24 13.90
N ALA A 73 4.53 13.29 13.65
CA ALA A 73 4.52 14.50 14.47
C ALA A 73 4.15 14.21 15.94
N TYR A 74 3.15 13.35 16.18
CA TYR A 74 2.79 12.90 17.53
C TYR A 74 3.95 12.22 18.24
N ARG A 75 4.68 11.33 17.55
CA ARG A 75 5.84 10.65 18.12
C ARG A 75 7.00 11.61 18.41
N GLU A 76 7.24 12.56 17.52
CA GLU A 76 8.27 13.59 17.69
C GLU A 76 7.97 14.51 18.89
N HIS A 77 6.68 14.72 19.21
CA HIS A 77 6.24 15.43 20.42
C HIS A 77 6.17 14.54 21.68
N GLY A 78 6.66 13.29 21.61
CA GLY A 78 6.69 12.38 22.75
C GLY A 78 5.35 11.70 23.08
N TYR A 79 4.32 11.90 22.26
CA TYR A 79 3.04 11.22 22.45
C TYR A 79 3.09 9.75 21.99
N LYS A 80 2.26 8.92 22.64
CA LYS A 80 2.11 7.51 22.26
C LYS A 80 1.14 7.38 21.10
N VAL A 81 1.60 6.77 20.02
CA VAL A 81 0.75 6.35 18.89
C VAL A 81 0.54 4.84 18.99
N VAL A 82 -0.72 4.43 19.12
CA VAL A 82 -1.11 3.02 19.33
C VAL A 82 -2.13 2.56 18.29
N LEU A 83 -2.12 1.26 17.99
CA LEU A 83 -3.16 0.65 17.15
C LEU A 83 -4.28 0.10 18.04
N SER A 84 -5.53 0.41 17.69
CA SER A 84 -6.68 -0.22 18.34
C SER A 84 -6.75 -1.72 18.00
N PRO A 85 -7.00 -2.59 19.00
CA PRO A 85 -7.21 -4.02 18.79
C PRO A 85 -8.53 -4.30 18.07
N VAL A 86 -9.47 -3.35 18.08
CA VAL A 86 -10.73 -3.44 17.35
C VAL A 86 -10.46 -3.22 15.87
N THR A 87 -11.00 -4.10 15.05
CA THR A 87 -10.92 -3.98 13.59
C THR A 87 -11.94 -2.98 13.06
N VAL A 88 -11.54 -2.21 12.06
CA VAL A 88 -12.42 -1.32 11.30
C VAL A 88 -12.62 -1.95 9.92
N THR A 89 -13.87 -2.24 9.60
CA THR A 89 -14.24 -2.88 8.35
C THR A 89 -14.40 -1.85 7.24
N ASN A 90 -13.64 -2.02 6.17
CA ASN A 90 -13.78 -1.27 4.93
C ASN A 90 -14.54 -2.12 3.91
N VAL A 91 -15.74 -1.71 3.55
CA VAL A 91 -16.62 -2.46 2.64
C VAL A 91 -16.23 -2.16 1.19
N ASN A 92 -15.80 -3.18 0.47
CA ASN A 92 -15.50 -3.14 -0.96
C ASN A 92 -16.27 -4.27 -1.65
N GLU A 93 -17.36 -3.92 -2.36
CA GLU A 93 -18.22 -4.93 -3.01
C GLU A 93 -17.92 -5.07 -4.50
N GLU A 94 -18.01 -3.97 -5.24
CA GLU A 94 -17.85 -3.93 -6.69
C GLU A 94 -16.71 -2.99 -7.08
N ILE A 95 -15.54 -3.58 -7.32
CA ILE A 95 -14.32 -2.87 -7.68
C ILE A 95 -13.72 -3.58 -8.90
N SER A 96 -13.40 -2.82 -9.94
CA SER A 96 -12.64 -3.33 -11.09
C SER A 96 -11.18 -3.56 -10.72
N VAL A 97 -10.52 -4.51 -11.39
CA VAL A 97 -9.08 -4.75 -11.20
C VAL A 97 -8.27 -3.49 -11.52
N GLU A 98 -8.67 -2.70 -12.52
CA GLU A 98 -8.05 -1.41 -12.83
C GLU A 98 -8.11 -0.44 -11.63
N ARG A 99 -9.27 -0.33 -10.97
CA ARG A 99 -9.44 0.55 -9.81
C ARG A 99 -8.59 0.09 -8.63
N PHE A 100 -8.49 -1.22 -8.42
CA PHE A 100 -7.57 -1.82 -7.44
C PHE A 100 -6.10 -1.45 -7.74
N LEU A 101 -5.63 -1.67 -8.98
CA LEU A 101 -4.27 -1.34 -9.39
C LEU A 101 -3.98 0.16 -9.29
N ALA A 102 -4.91 1.02 -9.71
CA ALA A 102 -4.77 2.47 -9.60
C ALA A 102 -4.67 2.94 -8.14
N ARG A 103 -5.42 2.31 -7.23
CA ARG A 103 -5.35 2.59 -5.78
C ARG A 103 -4.01 2.16 -5.20
N HIS A 104 -3.60 0.91 -5.41
CA HIS A 104 -2.36 0.40 -4.83
C HIS A 104 -1.10 0.96 -5.48
N SER A 105 -1.15 1.33 -6.76
CA SER A 105 -0.09 2.12 -7.39
C SER A 105 0.12 3.45 -6.67
N ARG A 106 -0.98 4.15 -6.32
CA ARG A 106 -0.87 5.40 -5.55
C ARG A 106 -0.25 5.16 -4.18
N TRP A 107 -0.68 4.13 -3.46
CA TRP A 107 -0.17 3.82 -2.13
C TRP A 107 1.31 3.45 -2.12
N LEU A 108 1.75 2.62 -3.08
CA LEU A 108 3.16 2.25 -3.19
C LEU A 108 4.04 3.44 -3.59
N LYS A 109 3.56 4.30 -4.49
CA LYS A 109 4.25 5.55 -4.84
C LYS A 109 4.36 6.51 -3.65
N LEU A 110 3.30 6.62 -2.85
CA LEU A 110 3.32 7.39 -1.61
C LEU A 110 4.35 6.82 -0.63
N ARG A 111 4.33 5.50 -0.42
CA ARG A 111 5.28 4.82 0.47
C ARG A 111 6.73 5.01 0.02
N ALA A 112 7.00 4.95 -1.29
CA ALA A 112 8.32 5.21 -1.84
C ALA A 112 8.82 6.65 -1.59
N VAL A 113 7.90 7.61 -1.39
CA VAL A 113 8.24 9.01 -1.08
C VAL A 113 8.42 9.23 0.42
N ILE A 114 7.52 8.67 1.26
CA ILE A 114 7.48 8.98 2.70
C ILE A 114 8.32 8.04 3.56
N HIS A 115 8.54 6.79 3.12
CA HIS A 115 9.18 5.77 3.94
C HIS A 115 9.81 4.64 3.10
N TRP A 116 11.01 4.89 2.58
CA TRP A 116 11.73 3.99 1.68
C TRP A 116 11.95 2.58 2.26
N VAL A 117 12.32 2.46 3.53
CA VAL A 117 12.53 1.16 4.19
C VAL A 117 11.24 0.32 4.15
N GLY A 118 10.10 0.95 4.40
CA GLY A 118 8.79 0.29 4.33
C GLY A 118 8.39 -0.06 2.91
N PHE A 119 8.78 0.76 1.94
CA PHE A 119 8.59 0.46 0.52
C PHE A 119 9.35 -0.80 0.12
N VAL A 120 10.62 -0.96 0.52
CA VAL A 120 11.38 -2.20 0.26
C VAL A 120 10.78 -3.39 1.03
N ALA A 121 10.36 -3.18 2.27
CA ALA A 121 9.72 -4.23 3.08
C ALA A 121 8.43 -4.79 2.45
N ASP A 122 7.65 -3.96 1.74
CA ASP A 122 6.46 -4.41 1.01
C ASP A 122 6.80 -5.46 -0.07
N LEU A 123 7.92 -5.30 -0.79
CA LEU A 123 8.37 -6.29 -1.77
C LEU A 123 8.88 -7.57 -1.09
N LEU A 124 9.69 -7.42 -0.04
CA LEU A 124 10.24 -8.56 0.70
C LEU A 124 9.16 -9.41 1.39
N SER A 125 8.03 -8.78 1.70
CA SER A 125 6.86 -9.44 2.29
C SER A 125 5.95 -10.11 1.24
N ASN A 126 6.30 -10.04 -0.05
CA ASN A 126 5.54 -10.65 -1.15
C ASN A 126 6.34 -11.80 -1.80
N PRO A 127 6.34 -13.00 -1.17
CA PRO A 127 7.16 -14.12 -1.63
C PRO A 127 6.72 -14.67 -3.00
N VAL A 128 5.45 -14.52 -3.36
CA VAL A 128 4.92 -14.92 -4.68
C VAL A 128 5.50 -14.04 -5.78
N ALA A 129 5.55 -12.71 -5.57
CA ALA A 129 6.20 -11.82 -6.54
C ALA A 129 7.70 -12.11 -6.68
N LEU A 130 8.40 -12.35 -5.56
CA LEU A 130 9.84 -12.64 -5.57
C LEU A 130 10.15 -13.94 -6.32
N THR A 131 9.41 -15.01 -6.05
CA THR A 131 9.57 -16.30 -6.75
C THR A 131 9.17 -16.22 -8.23
N PHE A 132 8.17 -15.39 -8.57
CA PHE A 132 7.83 -15.08 -9.95
C PHE A 132 8.97 -14.37 -10.68
N PHE A 133 9.58 -13.34 -10.06
CA PHE A 133 10.72 -12.65 -10.65
C PHE A 133 11.94 -13.57 -10.80
N ALA A 134 12.20 -14.43 -9.82
CA ALA A 134 13.27 -15.42 -9.92
C ALA A 134 13.03 -16.41 -11.08
N TRP A 135 11.80 -16.88 -11.26
CA TRP A 135 11.44 -17.75 -12.37
C TRP A 135 11.64 -17.09 -13.73
N VAL A 136 11.19 -15.85 -13.90
CA VAL A 136 11.41 -15.07 -15.13
C VAL A 136 12.91 -14.83 -15.37
N ALA A 137 13.65 -14.40 -14.35
CA ALA A 137 15.09 -14.13 -14.45
C ALA A 137 15.92 -15.40 -14.76
N SER A 138 15.45 -16.57 -14.36
CA SER A 138 16.10 -17.85 -14.65
C SER A 138 15.94 -18.31 -16.11
N GLY A 139 15.14 -17.62 -16.92
CA GLY A 139 14.75 -18.10 -18.25
C GLY A 139 13.70 -19.22 -18.19
N PHE A 140 12.79 -19.13 -17.23
CA PHE A 140 11.67 -20.07 -17.04
C PHE A 140 12.07 -21.50 -16.67
N GLN A 141 13.18 -21.67 -15.94
CA GLN A 141 13.60 -23.00 -15.48
C GLN A 141 12.54 -23.66 -14.59
N THR A 142 12.34 -24.96 -14.78
CA THR A 142 11.32 -25.75 -14.08
C THR A 142 11.47 -25.69 -12.57
N GLY A 143 12.70 -25.67 -12.03
CA GLY A 143 12.94 -25.60 -10.59
C GLY A 143 12.32 -24.35 -9.93
N PHE A 144 12.55 -23.17 -10.52
CA PHE A 144 11.94 -21.92 -10.02
C PHE A 144 10.42 -21.89 -10.28
N GLY A 145 9.94 -22.52 -11.35
CA GLY A 145 8.50 -22.66 -11.60
C GLY A 145 7.80 -23.48 -10.52
N THR A 146 8.39 -24.61 -10.12
CA THR A 146 7.90 -25.44 -9.01
C THR A 146 7.92 -24.67 -7.69
N LEU A 147 8.99 -23.90 -7.43
CA LEU A 147 9.09 -23.05 -6.24
C LEU A 147 7.99 -21.97 -6.21
N LEU A 148 7.73 -21.32 -7.35
CA LEU A 148 6.63 -20.36 -7.48
C LEU A 148 5.28 -21.02 -7.17
N LEU A 149 4.99 -22.19 -7.74
CA LEU A 149 3.73 -22.91 -7.49
C LEU A 149 3.58 -23.30 -6.02
N ALA A 150 4.63 -23.84 -5.41
CA ALA A 150 4.63 -24.20 -3.99
C ALA A 150 4.41 -22.96 -3.09
N THR A 151 5.09 -21.86 -3.40
CA THR A 151 4.97 -20.58 -2.69
C THR A 151 3.57 -19.99 -2.84
N ALA A 152 3.01 -20.02 -4.04
CA ALA A 152 1.66 -19.55 -4.33
C ALA A 152 0.61 -20.37 -3.56
N ALA A 153 0.74 -21.70 -3.52
CA ALA A 153 -0.15 -22.56 -2.75
C ALA A 153 -0.07 -22.26 -1.25
N PHE A 154 1.15 -22.21 -0.69
CA PHE A 154 1.37 -21.90 0.72
C PHE A 154 0.83 -20.52 1.10
N LYS A 155 1.13 -19.49 0.29
CA LYS A 155 0.65 -18.13 0.51
C LYS A 155 -0.88 -18.03 0.42
N THR A 156 -1.52 -18.78 -0.47
CA THR A 156 -2.98 -18.82 -0.57
C THR A 156 -3.62 -19.41 0.70
N VAL A 157 -3.00 -20.45 1.29
CA VAL A 157 -3.43 -21.00 2.59
C VAL A 157 -3.28 -19.96 3.70
N LEU A 158 -2.14 -19.25 3.76
CA LEU A 158 -1.93 -18.18 4.74
C LEU A 158 -2.93 -17.04 4.58
N ASP A 159 -3.24 -16.64 3.34
CA ASP A 159 -4.22 -15.58 3.09
C ASP A 159 -5.61 -15.99 3.58
N SER A 160 -6.01 -17.24 3.34
CA SER A 160 -7.26 -17.80 3.87
C SER A 160 -7.28 -17.76 5.40
N TYR A 161 -6.18 -18.18 6.03
CA TYR A 161 -6.04 -18.17 7.49
C TYR A 161 -6.16 -16.75 8.06
N TYR A 162 -5.44 -15.77 7.52
CA TYR A 162 -5.52 -14.39 8.01
C TYR A 162 -6.88 -13.75 7.76
N VAL A 163 -7.52 -14.03 6.63
CA VAL A 163 -8.90 -13.58 6.41
C VAL A 163 -9.82 -14.15 7.48
N HIS A 164 -9.75 -15.45 7.75
CA HIS A 164 -10.55 -16.07 8.79
C HIS A 164 -10.27 -15.44 10.18
N LEU A 165 -9.00 -15.26 10.53
CA LEU A 165 -8.58 -14.68 11.81
C LEU A 165 -9.10 -13.25 12.03
N PHE A 166 -8.97 -12.38 11.02
CA PHE A 166 -9.30 -10.96 11.16
C PHE A 166 -10.77 -10.62 10.90
N ARG A 167 -11.44 -11.39 10.02
CA ARG A 167 -12.79 -11.10 9.54
C ARG A 167 -13.85 -12.09 10.05
N GLY A 168 -13.45 -13.30 10.42
CA GLY A 168 -14.36 -14.40 10.79
C GLY A 168 -15.07 -15.07 9.61
N THR A 169 -15.11 -14.43 8.43
CA THR A 169 -15.78 -14.98 7.23
C THR A 169 -14.78 -15.22 6.10
N PRO A 170 -14.81 -16.38 5.41
CA PRO A 170 -13.84 -16.71 4.36
C PRO A 170 -14.10 -15.90 3.08
N VAL A 171 -13.07 -15.71 2.25
CA VAL A 171 -13.26 -15.31 0.84
C VAL A 171 -13.81 -16.51 0.08
N ARG A 172 -14.68 -16.28 -0.91
CA ARG A 172 -15.15 -17.35 -1.81
C ARG A 172 -13.94 -18.07 -2.43
N ALA A 173 -13.91 -19.40 -2.37
CA ALA A 173 -12.79 -20.21 -2.89
C ALA A 173 -12.48 -19.90 -4.37
N SER A 174 -13.51 -19.66 -5.17
CA SER A 174 -13.39 -19.27 -6.59
C SER A 174 -12.69 -17.92 -6.82
N LEU A 175 -12.67 -17.04 -5.82
CA LEU A 175 -11.94 -15.77 -5.87
C LEU A 175 -10.55 -15.91 -5.24
N LEU A 176 -10.43 -16.74 -4.20
CA LEU A 176 -9.17 -16.99 -3.50
C LEU A 176 -8.11 -17.64 -4.40
N VAL A 177 -8.50 -18.48 -5.36
CA VAL A 177 -7.58 -19.08 -6.34
C VAL A 177 -6.79 -18.04 -7.15
N PHE A 178 -7.32 -16.81 -7.25
CA PHE A 178 -6.66 -15.70 -7.95
C PHE A 178 -5.75 -14.86 -7.02
N ALA A 179 -5.60 -15.21 -5.74
CA ALA A 179 -4.72 -14.51 -4.80
C ALA A 179 -3.25 -14.45 -5.27
N PRO A 180 -2.66 -15.51 -5.85
CA PRO A 180 -1.29 -15.43 -6.39
C PRO A 180 -1.18 -14.42 -7.54
N ILE A 181 -2.20 -14.30 -8.39
CA ILE A 181 -2.21 -13.30 -9.48
C ILE A 181 -2.19 -11.88 -8.90
N LYS A 182 -3.00 -11.63 -7.86
CA LYS A 182 -2.96 -10.36 -7.12
C LYS A 182 -1.55 -10.07 -6.59
N ASP A 183 -0.89 -11.05 -5.99
CA ASP A 183 0.45 -10.88 -5.44
C ASP A 183 1.49 -10.55 -6.54
N ILE A 184 1.44 -11.22 -7.69
CA ILE A 184 2.29 -10.89 -8.85
C ILE A 184 2.01 -9.47 -9.34
N LEU A 185 0.73 -9.10 -9.52
CA LEU A 185 0.34 -7.75 -9.93
C LEU A 185 0.86 -6.69 -8.95
N MET A 186 0.79 -6.95 -7.64
CA MET A 186 1.35 -6.05 -6.62
C MET A 186 2.88 -5.92 -6.75
N GLY A 187 3.60 -7.00 -7.07
CA GLY A 187 5.02 -6.95 -7.39
C GLY A 187 5.33 -6.09 -8.62
N LEU A 188 4.55 -6.23 -9.69
CA LEU A 188 4.70 -5.40 -10.90
C LEU A 188 4.41 -3.92 -10.61
N VAL A 189 3.36 -3.64 -9.84
CA VAL A 189 3.03 -2.28 -9.39
C VAL A 189 4.14 -1.70 -8.52
N TRP A 190 4.80 -2.53 -7.69
CA TRP A 190 5.97 -2.11 -6.92
C TRP A 190 7.12 -1.67 -7.83
N CYS A 191 7.47 -2.47 -8.84
CA CYS A 191 8.49 -2.10 -9.84
C CYS A 191 8.13 -0.80 -10.55
N TYR A 192 6.86 -0.65 -10.96
CA TYR A 192 6.37 0.59 -11.58
C TYR A 192 6.44 1.80 -10.63
N ALA A 193 6.17 1.59 -9.34
CA ALA A 193 6.23 2.63 -8.32
C ALA A 193 7.66 3.09 -8.03
N VAL A 194 8.71 2.35 -8.39
CA VAL A 194 10.11 2.83 -8.30
C VAL A 194 10.32 4.04 -9.21
N PHE A 195 9.82 3.97 -10.45
CA PHE A 195 10.14 4.94 -11.51
C PHE A 195 9.08 6.03 -11.69
N SER A 196 7.88 5.85 -11.14
CA SER A 196 6.77 6.79 -11.33
C SER A 196 6.40 7.52 -10.03
N ARG A 197 6.27 8.85 -10.12
CA ARG A 197 5.85 9.73 -9.00
C ARG A 197 4.56 10.50 -9.31
N SER A 198 3.97 10.30 -10.48
CA SER A 198 2.72 10.95 -10.90
C SER A 198 1.53 10.00 -10.74
N VAL A 199 0.38 10.55 -10.37
CA VAL A 199 -0.89 9.83 -10.20
C VAL A 199 -2.05 10.64 -10.74
N ARG A 200 -3.05 9.94 -11.29
CA ARG A 200 -4.34 10.54 -11.60
C ARG A 200 -5.26 10.34 -10.40
N TRP A 201 -5.77 11.42 -9.82
CA TRP A 201 -6.64 11.36 -8.65
C TRP A 201 -7.75 12.40 -8.77
N ARG A 202 -9.01 11.96 -8.56
CA ARG A 202 -10.22 12.80 -8.70
C ARG A 202 -10.22 13.61 -10.01
N GLY A 203 -9.88 12.95 -11.11
CA GLY A 203 -9.80 13.57 -12.45
C GLY A 203 -8.54 14.41 -12.72
N ARG A 204 -7.76 14.78 -11.71
CA ARG A 204 -6.56 15.63 -11.84
C ARG A 204 -5.28 14.80 -11.92
N LYS A 205 -4.29 15.29 -12.67
CA LYS A 205 -2.94 14.72 -12.70
C LYS A 205 -2.08 15.42 -11.64
N LEU A 206 -1.62 14.66 -10.67
CA LEU A 206 -0.86 15.17 -9.52
C LEU A 206 0.49 14.47 -9.43
N ARG A 207 1.46 15.14 -8.85
CA ARG A 207 2.77 14.57 -8.52
C ARG A 207 3.08 14.77 -7.05
N PHE A 208 3.73 13.76 -6.46
CA PHE A 208 4.23 13.82 -5.10
C PHE A 208 5.54 14.59 -5.03
N GLY A 209 5.60 15.62 -4.19
CA GLY A 209 6.86 16.19 -3.72
C GLY A 209 7.24 15.65 -2.33
N LYS A 210 8.09 16.40 -1.62
CA LYS A 210 8.55 16.03 -0.27
C LYS A 210 7.36 15.84 0.67
N ASP A 211 7.44 14.84 1.55
CA ASP A 211 6.39 14.50 2.52
C ASP A 211 4.99 14.29 1.90
N SER A 212 4.92 13.92 0.62
CA SER A 212 3.69 13.73 -0.16
C SER A 212 2.84 14.99 -0.41
N VAL A 213 3.43 16.18 -0.30
CA VAL A 213 2.78 17.42 -0.75
C VAL A 213 2.39 17.30 -2.22
N LEU A 214 1.15 17.70 -2.53
CA LEU A 214 0.57 17.55 -3.86
C LEU A 214 0.86 18.77 -4.74
N TYR A 215 1.40 18.51 -5.93
CA TYR A 215 1.58 19.51 -6.97
C TYR A 215 0.77 19.14 -8.20
N ALA A 216 0.22 20.13 -8.91
CA ALA A 216 -0.34 19.91 -10.23
C ALA A 216 0.77 19.43 -11.19
N ASP A 217 0.57 18.29 -11.84
CA ASP A 217 1.55 17.73 -12.78
C ASP A 217 1.33 18.33 -14.18
N SER A 218 1.71 19.61 -14.33
CA SER A 218 1.44 20.43 -15.53
C SER A 218 2.56 20.42 -16.58
N ARG A 219 3.69 19.72 -16.39
CA ARG A 219 4.85 19.81 -17.30
C ARG A 219 5.11 18.55 -18.14
N ASN A 220 5.34 18.79 -19.44
CA ASN A 220 5.87 17.80 -20.38
C ASN A 220 7.20 17.22 -19.89
N VAL A 221 7.42 15.92 -20.11
CA VAL A 221 8.62 15.17 -19.67
C VAL A 221 9.92 15.83 -20.19
N VAL A 222 9.87 16.38 -21.41
CA VAL A 222 11.00 17.08 -22.06
C VAL A 222 11.40 18.34 -21.29
N VAL A 223 10.45 19.20 -20.91
CA VAL A 223 10.69 20.42 -20.13
C VAL A 223 11.30 20.10 -18.75
N ARG A 224 11.05 18.90 -18.22
CA ARG A 224 11.61 18.45 -16.93
C ARG A 224 13.06 17.99 -17.03
N MET A 225 13.42 17.28 -18.10
CA MET A 225 14.82 16.91 -18.35
C MET A 225 15.66 18.15 -18.62
N LEU A 226 15.13 19.09 -19.41
CA LEU A 226 15.80 20.36 -19.68
C LEU A 226 15.98 21.20 -18.41
N GLY A 227 14.96 21.25 -17.54
CA GLY A 227 15.09 21.93 -16.23
C GLY A 227 16.08 21.27 -15.26
N HIS A 228 16.27 19.95 -15.26
CA HIS A 228 17.34 19.28 -14.49
C HIS A 228 18.74 19.54 -15.07
N LEU A 229 18.83 19.89 -16.35
CA LEU A 229 20.06 20.23 -17.05
C LEU A 229 20.32 21.75 -17.08
N GLY A 230 19.48 22.56 -16.42
CA GLY A 230 19.61 24.02 -16.40
C GLY A 230 19.29 24.71 -17.73
N ILE A 231 18.58 24.02 -18.63
CA ILE A 231 18.17 24.56 -19.93
C ILE A 231 16.72 25.00 -19.82
N ASP A 232 16.47 26.31 -19.86
CA ASP A 232 15.12 26.85 -19.96
C ASP A 232 14.59 26.64 -21.38
N ALA A 233 13.53 25.84 -21.49
CA ALA A 233 12.72 25.75 -22.70
C ALA A 233 11.65 26.85 -22.61
N SER A 234 11.95 28.03 -23.16
CA SER A 234 10.99 29.09 -23.47
C SER A 234 10.15 28.71 -24.68
#